data_AF-A0A6A5QU95-F1
#
_entry.id   AF-A0A6A5QU95-F1
#
_cell.length_a   1.000
_cell.length_b   1.000
_cell.length_c   1.000
_cell.angle_alpha   90.00
_cell.angle_beta   90.00
_cell.angle_gamma   90.00
#
_symmetry.space_group_name_H-M   'P 1'
#
loop_
_entity.id
_entity.type
_entity.pdbx_description
1 polymer ?
#
loop_
_entity_poly.entity_id
_entity_poly.type
_entity_poly.pdbx_seq_one_letter_code
_entity_poly.pdbx_strand_id
1 'polypeptide(L)'
;MAVDITVASRGDVIFKLGEEGETVTKVLISSLVMGLSSPVFDAMLNGNFAEGQARLPDQPREVALPEDDTQAMLLVFRITHMQTSDLPERLSIDAFADFALVCDKYQCTGAVQAWSKVWIAKIFESAPAADFEKLVLAIYMLDMPQEFYRATISLVRDRVADIKVIEHDDAVVAIFEILQASKRMNEGLVYASLDTVTKELGYCGPSKEWFGNIMVSLRDADIWPIRAQSVSRMKDGIARMSKISTNRCGALGCKCQLVKDIKMSLTTEIGSIYDSVQGLCLDCFKRQHLGIPGKCRVGHQGMKIE
;
A
#
# COMPACT_ATOMS: atom_id res chain seq x y z
N MET A 1 -34.14 2.59 -27.93
CA MET A 1 -32.73 2.17 -27.84
C MET A 1 -32.60 1.27 -26.61
N ALA A 2 -31.95 0.11 -26.71
CA ALA A 2 -31.80 -0.78 -25.57
C ALA A 2 -30.63 -0.29 -24.68
N VAL A 3 -30.90 -0.09 -23.40
CA VAL A 3 -29.92 0.21 -22.34
C VAL A 3 -29.81 -1.05 -21.49
N ASP A 4 -28.59 -1.48 -21.19
CA ASP A 4 -28.36 -2.70 -20.41
C ASP A 4 -28.43 -2.41 -18.90
N ILE A 5 -27.84 -1.29 -18.47
CA ILE A 5 -27.77 -0.88 -17.07
C ILE A 5 -28.27 0.56 -16.92
N THR A 6 -29.24 0.78 -16.03
CA THR A 6 -29.73 2.12 -15.70
C THR A 6 -29.22 2.55 -14.33
N VAL A 7 -28.18 3.40 -14.30
CA VAL A 7 -27.67 4.01 -13.06
C VAL A 7 -28.49 5.27 -12.73
N ALA A 8 -28.90 6.05 -13.73
CA ALA A 8 -29.78 7.19 -13.55
C ALA A 8 -31.06 7.03 -14.37
N SER A 9 -32.22 6.88 -13.71
CA SER A 9 -33.52 6.75 -14.38
C SER A 9 -33.92 7.99 -15.18
N ARG A 10 -33.40 9.16 -14.80
CA ARG A 10 -33.49 10.43 -15.54
C ARG A 10 -32.18 10.81 -16.22
N GLY A 11 -31.36 9.82 -16.55
CA GLY A 11 -30.09 10.02 -17.24
C GLY A 11 -30.29 10.59 -18.65
N ASP A 12 -29.29 11.30 -19.12
CA ASP A 12 -29.24 12.03 -20.39
C ASP A 12 -28.01 11.66 -21.23
N VAL A 13 -27.15 10.78 -20.73
CA VAL A 13 -26.01 10.20 -21.45
C VAL A 13 -25.97 8.67 -21.29
N ILE A 14 -25.67 7.98 -22.38
CA ILE A 14 -25.39 6.55 -22.44
C ILE A 14 -23.90 6.36 -22.70
N PHE A 15 -23.19 5.79 -21.74
CA PHE A 15 -21.82 5.33 -21.97
C PHE A 15 -21.84 3.92 -22.55
N LYS A 16 -21.05 3.69 -23.59
CA LYS A 16 -20.79 2.37 -24.20
C LYS A 16 -19.43 1.90 -23.73
N LEU A 17 -19.41 0.88 -22.89
CA LEU A 17 -18.20 0.27 -22.33
C LEU A 17 -17.87 -1.02 -23.08
N GLY A 18 -16.59 -1.24 -23.40
CA GLY A 18 -16.10 -2.41 -24.13
C GLY A 18 -15.77 -2.14 -25.60
N GLU A 19 -14.86 -2.94 -26.14
CA GLU A 19 -14.31 -2.77 -27.50
C GLU A 19 -15.29 -3.16 -28.60
N GLU A 20 -15.07 -2.60 -29.79
CA GLU A 20 -15.87 -2.87 -30.98
C GLU A 20 -15.61 -4.29 -31.50
N GLY A 21 -16.56 -5.20 -31.30
CA GLY A 21 -16.42 -6.64 -31.59
C GLY A 21 -16.63 -7.54 -30.37
N GLU A 22 -16.65 -6.96 -29.18
CA GLU A 22 -17.00 -7.63 -27.92
C GLU A 22 -18.41 -7.24 -27.42
N THR A 23 -18.78 -7.74 -26.23
CA THR A 23 -20.06 -7.38 -25.60
C THR A 23 -19.99 -5.96 -25.06
N VAL A 24 -20.50 -5.01 -25.83
CA VAL A 24 -20.61 -3.59 -25.43
C VAL A 24 -21.72 -3.43 -24.41
N THR A 25 -21.40 -2.92 -23.22
CA THR A 25 -22.38 -2.61 -22.16
C THR A 25 -22.81 -1.15 -22.26
N LYS A 26 -24.13 -0.92 -22.41
CA LYS A 26 -24.73 0.42 -22.47
C LYS A 26 -25.27 0.82 -21.10
N VAL A 27 -24.72 1.90 -20.55
CA VAL A 27 -25.06 2.39 -19.20
C VAL A 27 -25.68 3.78 -19.28
N LEU A 28 -26.91 3.95 -18.81
CA LEU A 28 -27.60 5.25 -18.75
C LEU A 28 -27.28 5.99 -17.45
N ILE A 29 -26.78 7.22 -17.57
CA ILE A 29 -26.16 8.00 -16.51
C ILE A 29 -26.60 9.48 -16.59
N SER A 30 -26.51 10.22 -15.48
CA SER A 30 -26.67 11.68 -15.48
C SER A 30 -25.36 12.39 -15.80
N SER A 31 -25.34 13.16 -16.88
CA SER A 31 -24.20 13.97 -17.31
C SER A 31 -23.81 15.01 -16.25
N LEU A 32 -24.80 15.62 -15.61
CA LEU A 32 -24.62 16.60 -14.53
C LEU A 32 -23.86 15.98 -13.34
N VAL A 33 -24.28 14.81 -12.87
CA VAL A 33 -23.63 14.13 -11.74
C VAL A 33 -22.20 13.76 -12.08
N MET A 34 -21.96 13.27 -13.30
CA MET A 34 -20.61 12.93 -13.77
C MET A 34 -19.72 14.16 -13.88
N GLY A 35 -20.21 15.26 -14.46
CA GLY A 35 -19.46 16.51 -14.57
C GLY A 35 -19.11 17.11 -13.19
N LEU A 36 -20.03 17.06 -12.23
CA LEU A 36 -19.75 17.48 -10.85
C LEU A 36 -18.69 16.61 -10.16
N SER A 37 -18.57 15.35 -10.57
CA SER A 37 -17.67 14.37 -9.95
C SER A 37 -16.27 14.33 -10.58
N SER A 38 -16.11 14.89 -11.78
CA SER A 38 -14.91 14.75 -12.60
C SER A 38 -14.77 15.91 -13.56
N PRO A 39 -13.65 16.66 -13.53
CA PRO A 39 -13.39 17.71 -14.50
C PRO A 39 -13.20 17.16 -15.92
N VAL A 40 -12.70 15.91 -16.06
CA VAL A 40 -12.53 15.26 -17.37
C VAL A 40 -13.89 14.94 -17.98
N PHE A 41 -14.82 14.36 -17.21
CA PHE A 41 -16.19 14.14 -17.68
C PHE A 41 -16.93 15.45 -17.90
N ASP A 42 -16.71 16.48 -17.09
CA ASP A 42 -17.31 17.80 -17.33
C ASP A 42 -16.86 18.37 -18.67
N ALA A 43 -15.55 18.37 -18.95
CA ALA A 43 -15.00 18.81 -20.23
C ALA A 43 -15.50 17.96 -21.40
N MET A 44 -15.56 16.64 -21.24
CA MET A 44 -16.07 15.71 -22.25
C MET A 44 -17.55 15.94 -22.55
N LEU A 45 -18.37 16.18 -21.52
CA LEU A 45 -19.83 16.22 -21.63
C LEU A 45 -20.36 17.63 -21.95
N ASN A 46 -19.72 18.67 -21.44
CA ASN A 46 -20.15 20.06 -21.54
C ASN A 46 -19.20 20.97 -22.34
N GLY A 47 -18.04 20.47 -22.76
CA GLY A 47 -17.07 21.22 -23.56
C GLY A 47 -17.40 21.28 -25.06
N ASN A 48 -16.51 21.93 -25.83
CA ASN A 48 -16.65 22.11 -27.29
C ASN A 48 -16.29 20.86 -28.11
N PHE A 49 -16.10 19.70 -27.48
CA PHE A 49 -15.78 18.47 -28.19
C PHE A 49 -16.99 17.93 -28.95
N ALA A 50 -16.74 17.07 -29.94
CA ALA A 50 -17.79 16.53 -30.82
C ALA A 50 -18.92 15.88 -30.02
N GLU A 51 -18.56 15.25 -28.90
CA GLU A 51 -19.50 14.64 -27.99
C GLU A 51 -20.34 15.73 -27.30
N GLY A 52 -19.77 16.85 -26.83
CA GLY A 52 -20.47 18.00 -26.23
C GLY A 52 -21.54 18.66 -27.10
N GLN A 53 -21.39 18.60 -28.43
CA GLN A 53 -22.24 19.33 -29.38
C GLN A 53 -23.42 18.50 -29.93
N ALA A 54 -23.41 17.18 -29.78
CA ALA A 54 -24.47 16.30 -30.29
C ALA A 54 -25.66 16.21 -29.32
N ARG A 55 -26.48 17.28 -29.25
CA ARG A 55 -27.76 17.27 -28.51
C ARG A 55 -28.93 17.11 -29.48
N LEU A 56 -29.47 15.90 -29.57
CA LEU A 56 -30.83 15.69 -30.09
C LEU A 56 -31.83 15.95 -28.96
N PRO A 57 -32.93 16.69 -29.18
CA PRO A 57 -33.84 17.11 -28.09
C PRO A 57 -34.44 15.97 -27.26
N ASP A 58 -34.58 14.77 -27.85
CA ASP A 58 -35.39 13.68 -27.30
C ASP A 58 -34.63 12.36 -27.10
N GLN A 59 -33.30 12.35 -27.21
CA GLN A 59 -32.51 11.11 -27.04
C GLN A 59 -31.28 11.33 -26.16
N PRO A 60 -31.00 10.41 -25.22
CA PRO A 60 -29.73 10.40 -24.49
C PRO A 60 -28.56 10.37 -25.47
N ARG A 61 -27.55 11.19 -25.21
CA ARG A 61 -26.31 11.22 -25.99
C ARG A 61 -25.53 9.92 -25.78
N GLU A 62 -24.89 9.40 -26.81
CA GLU A 62 -24.01 8.23 -26.68
C GLU A 62 -22.53 8.65 -26.64
N VAL A 63 -21.75 8.06 -25.73
CA VAL A 63 -20.29 8.25 -25.62
C VAL A 63 -19.64 6.87 -25.53
N ALA A 64 -18.69 6.58 -26.43
CA ALA A 64 -17.95 5.32 -26.43
C ALA A 64 -16.67 5.44 -25.61
N LEU A 65 -16.44 4.46 -24.72
CA LEU A 65 -15.24 4.31 -23.90
C LEU A 65 -14.71 2.87 -24.06
N PRO A 66 -14.20 2.52 -25.25
CA PRO A 66 -13.86 1.13 -25.56
C PRO A 66 -12.65 0.61 -24.79
N GLU A 67 -11.71 1.48 -24.43
CA GLU A 67 -10.45 1.14 -23.76
C GLU A 67 -10.57 1.04 -22.24
N ASP A 68 -11.73 1.39 -21.66
CA ASP A 68 -11.92 1.45 -20.21
C ASP A 68 -12.47 0.13 -19.66
N ASP A 69 -11.89 -0.30 -18.53
CA ASP A 69 -12.39 -1.49 -17.84
C ASP A 69 -13.84 -1.30 -17.40
N THR A 70 -14.69 -2.22 -17.86
CA THR A 70 -16.14 -2.10 -17.68
C THR A 70 -16.52 -2.17 -16.20
N GLN A 71 -15.86 -3.02 -15.40
CA GLN A 71 -16.20 -3.20 -13.99
C GLN A 71 -15.77 -2.00 -13.15
N ALA A 72 -14.56 -1.49 -13.37
CA ALA A 72 -14.03 -0.29 -12.74
C ALA A 72 -14.90 0.94 -13.05
N MET A 73 -15.31 1.13 -14.30
CA MET A 73 -16.23 2.21 -14.70
C MET A 73 -17.59 2.09 -14.02
N LEU A 74 -18.15 0.88 -13.94
CA LEU A 74 -19.42 0.67 -13.22
C LEU A 74 -19.33 1.01 -11.73
N LEU A 75 -18.19 0.75 -11.08
CA LEU A 75 -17.96 1.18 -9.70
C LEU A 75 -17.96 2.72 -9.59
N VAL A 76 -17.23 3.42 -10.47
CA VAL A 76 -17.21 4.89 -10.51
C VAL A 76 -18.63 5.44 -10.69
N PHE A 77 -19.36 4.93 -11.69
CA PHE A 77 -20.72 5.38 -11.98
C PHE A 77 -21.68 5.18 -10.80
N ARG A 78 -21.64 4.01 -10.17
CA ARG A 78 -22.49 3.73 -9.00
C ARG A 78 -22.14 4.62 -7.81
N ILE A 79 -20.84 4.82 -7.54
CA ILE A 79 -20.39 5.66 -6.43
C ILE A 79 -20.81 7.12 -6.63
N THR A 80 -20.56 7.70 -7.81
CA THR A 80 -20.92 9.09 -8.11
C THR A 80 -22.43 9.34 -8.05
N HIS A 81 -23.23 8.31 -8.34
CA HIS A 81 -24.69 8.35 -8.29
C HIS A 81 -25.28 7.90 -6.95
N MET A 82 -24.46 7.74 -5.91
CA MET A 82 -24.89 7.30 -4.58
C MET A 82 -25.59 5.93 -4.56
N GLN A 83 -25.41 5.11 -5.60
CA GLN A 83 -25.94 3.74 -5.71
C GLN A 83 -25.01 2.74 -5.05
N THR A 84 -24.84 2.89 -3.74
CA THR A 84 -23.77 2.22 -3.00
C THR A 84 -24.18 0.90 -2.36
N SER A 85 -25.48 0.55 -2.39
CA SER A 85 -26.02 -0.67 -1.78
C SER A 85 -25.51 -1.96 -2.43
N ASP A 86 -25.21 -1.92 -3.72
CA ASP A 86 -24.84 -3.10 -4.51
C ASP A 86 -23.34 -3.16 -4.79
N LEU A 87 -22.56 -2.28 -4.17
CA LEU A 87 -21.11 -2.29 -4.31
C LEU A 87 -20.54 -3.53 -3.60
N PRO A 88 -19.46 -4.12 -4.15
CA PRO A 88 -18.81 -5.24 -3.50
C PRO A 88 -18.27 -4.82 -2.13
N GLU A 89 -18.45 -5.67 -1.12
CA GLU A 89 -17.94 -5.39 0.23
C GLU A 89 -16.39 -5.38 0.24
N ARG A 90 -15.76 -6.16 -0.65
CA ARG A 90 -14.31 -6.29 -0.78
C ARG A 90 -13.91 -6.27 -2.24
N LEU A 91 -12.78 -5.62 -2.52
CA LEU A 91 -12.07 -5.73 -3.80
C LEU A 91 -10.76 -6.48 -3.60
N SER A 92 -10.38 -7.29 -4.59
CA SER A 92 -9.00 -7.76 -4.73
C SER A 92 -8.08 -6.58 -5.03
N ILE A 93 -6.77 -6.74 -4.79
CA ILE A 93 -5.79 -5.71 -5.10
C ILE A 93 -5.80 -5.33 -6.59
N ASP A 94 -5.92 -6.31 -7.51
CA ASP A 94 -5.97 -6.04 -8.95
C ASP A 94 -7.19 -5.19 -9.33
N ALA A 95 -8.40 -5.66 -8.99
CA ALA A 95 -9.62 -4.88 -9.22
C ALA A 95 -9.60 -3.46 -8.56
N PHE A 96 -8.95 -3.31 -7.39
CA PHE A 96 -8.78 -1.99 -6.78
C PHE A 96 -7.78 -1.11 -7.55
N ALA A 97 -6.73 -1.70 -8.12
CA ALA A 97 -5.77 -0.99 -8.95
C ALA A 97 -6.40 -0.56 -10.29
N ASP A 98 -7.17 -1.42 -10.94
CA ASP A 98 -7.92 -1.08 -12.18
C ASP A 98 -8.92 0.06 -11.91
N PHE A 99 -9.61 -0.01 -10.77
CA PHE A 99 -10.48 1.07 -10.30
C PHE A 99 -9.73 2.38 -10.08
N ALA A 100 -8.56 2.34 -9.42
CA ALA A 100 -7.74 3.52 -9.18
C ALA A 100 -7.22 4.15 -10.47
N LEU A 101 -6.85 3.34 -11.46
CA LEU A 101 -6.40 3.79 -12.78
C LEU A 101 -7.50 4.60 -13.49
N VAL A 102 -8.73 4.08 -13.50
CA VAL A 102 -9.89 4.80 -14.04
C VAL A 102 -10.13 6.11 -13.28
N CYS A 103 -10.04 6.08 -11.95
CA CYS A 103 -10.26 7.28 -11.13
C CYS A 103 -9.22 8.37 -11.38
N ASP A 104 -7.97 8.00 -11.61
CA ASP A 104 -6.89 8.92 -11.96
C ASP A 104 -7.07 9.48 -13.38
N LYS A 105 -7.32 8.60 -14.37
CA LYS A 105 -7.61 8.97 -15.78
C LYS A 105 -8.70 10.02 -15.88
N TYR A 106 -9.80 9.85 -15.14
CA TYR A 106 -10.93 10.77 -15.13
C TYR A 106 -10.88 11.82 -14.01
N GLN A 107 -9.81 11.87 -13.21
CA GLN A 107 -9.64 12.82 -12.11
C GLN A 107 -10.85 12.88 -11.16
N CYS A 108 -11.45 11.74 -10.84
CA CYS A 108 -12.64 11.64 -9.96
C CYS A 108 -12.32 11.10 -8.57
N THR A 109 -11.04 11.12 -8.17
CA THR A 109 -10.52 10.59 -6.89
C THR A 109 -11.26 11.12 -5.66
N GLY A 110 -11.63 12.41 -5.68
CA GLY A 110 -12.42 13.04 -4.62
C GLY A 110 -13.82 12.44 -4.42
N ALA A 111 -14.49 12.08 -5.52
CA ALA A 111 -15.84 11.51 -5.49
C ALA A 111 -15.86 10.09 -4.94
N VAL A 112 -14.78 9.33 -5.13
CA VAL A 112 -14.70 7.91 -4.73
C VAL A 112 -14.06 7.67 -3.36
N GLN A 113 -13.49 8.71 -2.75
CA GLN A 113 -12.61 8.58 -1.57
C GLN A 113 -13.23 7.76 -0.43
N ALA A 114 -14.51 7.94 -0.14
CA ALA A 114 -15.18 7.26 0.97
C ALA A 114 -15.15 5.73 0.81
N TRP A 115 -15.51 5.22 -0.37
CA TRP A 115 -15.48 3.77 -0.62
C TRP A 115 -14.08 3.22 -0.79
N SER A 116 -13.16 4.01 -1.37
CA SER A 116 -11.75 3.62 -1.42
C SER A 116 -11.20 3.34 -0.02
N LYS A 117 -11.53 4.18 0.99
CA LYS A 117 -11.12 3.93 2.39
C LYS A 117 -11.68 2.63 2.95
N VAL A 118 -12.93 2.31 2.65
CA VAL A 118 -13.56 1.07 3.12
C VAL A 118 -12.85 -0.14 2.52
N TRP A 119 -12.63 -0.16 1.21
CA TRP A 119 -11.95 -1.29 0.55
C TRP A 119 -10.51 -1.43 1.01
N ILE A 120 -9.76 -0.32 1.13
CA ILE A 120 -8.39 -0.33 1.68
C ILE A 120 -8.36 -0.93 3.10
N ALA A 121 -9.30 -0.53 3.98
CA ALA A 121 -9.38 -1.09 5.33
C ALA A 121 -9.59 -2.61 5.31
N LYS A 122 -10.47 -3.12 4.43
CA LYS A 122 -10.70 -4.56 4.25
C LYS A 122 -9.51 -5.31 3.67
N ILE A 123 -8.73 -4.67 2.79
CA ILE A 123 -7.49 -5.23 2.27
C ILE A 123 -6.45 -5.35 3.39
N PHE A 124 -6.34 -4.37 4.29
CA PHE A 124 -5.45 -4.43 5.45
C PHE A 124 -5.86 -5.48 6.50
N GLU A 125 -7.15 -5.78 6.64
CA GLU A 125 -7.65 -6.84 7.53
C GLU A 125 -7.34 -8.25 7.00
N SER A 126 -7.02 -8.39 5.71
CA SER A 126 -6.80 -9.67 5.05
C SER A 126 -5.36 -10.18 5.22
N ALA A 127 -5.15 -11.48 5.02
CA ALA A 127 -3.80 -12.06 5.06
C ALA A 127 -2.85 -11.35 4.07
N PRO A 128 -1.53 -11.33 4.34
CA PRO A 128 -0.56 -10.67 3.46
C PRO A 128 -0.71 -11.14 2.01
N ALA A 129 -1.24 -10.25 1.17
CA ALA A 129 -1.49 -10.54 -0.23
C ALA A 129 -0.20 -10.42 -1.07
N ALA A 130 -0.14 -11.17 -2.17
CA ALA A 130 0.81 -10.90 -3.25
C ALA A 130 0.53 -9.53 -3.89
N ASP A 131 1.54 -8.97 -4.57
CA ASP A 131 1.46 -7.72 -5.34
C ASP A 131 0.95 -6.50 -4.56
N PHE A 132 1.34 -6.39 -3.29
CA PHE A 132 0.96 -5.25 -2.44
C PHE A 132 1.49 -3.91 -2.95
N GLU A 133 2.51 -3.93 -3.80
CA GLU A 133 3.02 -2.77 -4.52
C GLU A 133 1.94 -2.16 -5.42
N LYS A 134 1.08 -2.97 -6.04
CA LYS A 134 -0.08 -2.47 -6.81
C LYS A 134 -1.05 -1.70 -5.93
N LEU A 135 -1.26 -2.14 -4.68
CA LEU A 135 -2.08 -1.40 -3.71
C LEU A 135 -1.43 -0.05 -3.38
N VAL A 136 -0.11 0.00 -3.16
CA VAL A 136 0.60 1.25 -2.89
C VAL A 136 0.46 2.22 -4.07
N LEU A 137 0.62 1.73 -5.30
CA LEU A 137 0.41 2.51 -6.53
C LEU A 137 -1.04 3.00 -6.66
N ALA A 138 -2.03 2.14 -6.41
CA ALA A 138 -3.44 2.51 -6.45
C ALA A 138 -3.78 3.63 -5.45
N ILE A 139 -3.26 3.52 -4.22
CA ILE A 139 -3.45 4.54 -3.18
C ILE A 139 -2.75 5.86 -3.54
N TYR A 140 -1.60 5.79 -4.22
CA TYR A 140 -0.91 6.97 -4.77
C TYR A 140 -1.77 7.67 -5.83
N MET A 141 -2.30 6.92 -6.81
CA MET A 141 -3.17 7.42 -7.88
C MET A 141 -4.45 8.07 -7.31
N LEU A 142 -5.02 7.48 -6.27
CA LEU A 142 -6.20 8.03 -5.58
C LEU A 142 -5.92 9.24 -4.68
N ASP A 143 -4.66 9.68 -4.59
CA ASP A 143 -4.22 10.80 -3.75
C ASP A 143 -4.65 10.67 -2.26
N MET A 144 -4.43 9.49 -1.69
CA MET A 144 -4.86 9.14 -0.33
C MET A 144 -3.69 9.11 0.67
N PRO A 145 -3.31 10.26 1.27
CA PRO A 145 -2.03 10.41 1.98
C PRO A 145 -1.91 9.57 3.26
N GLN A 146 -3.01 9.38 4.00
CA GLN A 146 -3.01 8.63 5.27
C GLN A 146 -2.88 7.13 5.00
N GLU A 147 -3.65 6.64 4.04
CA GLU A 147 -3.63 5.27 3.56
C GLU A 147 -2.27 4.95 2.92
N PHE A 148 -1.69 5.89 2.18
CA PHE A 148 -0.37 5.73 1.55
C PHE A 148 0.73 5.58 2.60
N TYR A 149 0.75 6.46 3.61
CA TYR A 149 1.71 6.39 4.70
C TYR A 149 1.61 5.06 5.46
N ARG A 150 0.38 4.60 5.74
CA ARG A 150 0.15 3.30 6.40
C ARG A 150 0.56 2.11 5.54
N ALA A 151 0.23 2.13 4.25
CA ALA A 151 0.58 1.06 3.31
C ALA A 151 2.10 0.92 3.20
N THR A 152 2.80 2.05 3.09
CA THR A 152 4.27 2.06 2.98
C THR A 152 4.97 1.60 4.25
N ILE A 153 4.47 1.92 5.45
CA ILE A 153 4.95 1.30 6.70
C ILE A 153 4.83 -0.22 6.61
N SER A 154 3.66 -0.74 6.22
CA SER A 154 3.45 -2.18 6.18
C SER A 154 4.36 -2.88 5.16
N LEU A 155 4.59 -2.24 4.00
CA LEU A 155 5.47 -2.74 2.97
C LEU A 155 6.94 -2.83 3.45
N VAL A 156 7.42 -1.81 4.18
CA VAL A 156 8.79 -1.74 4.70
C VAL A 156 9.00 -2.62 5.95
N ARG A 157 8.02 -2.64 6.87
CA ARG A 157 8.16 -3.24 8.21
C ARG A 157 7.73 -4.70 8.28
N ASP A 158 6.62 -5.04 7.60
CA ASP A 158 5.89 -6.27 7.88
C ASP A 158 6.18 -7.36 6.85
N ARG A 159 6.44 -6.98 5.59
CA ARG A 159 6.57 -7.91 4.46
C ARG A 159 7.99 -8.44 4.31
N VAL A 160 8.12 -9.72 3.98
CA VAL A 160 9.42 -10.41 3.83
C VAL A 160 10.03 -10.19 2.45
N ALA A 161 9.23 -10.35 1.39
CA ALA A 161 9.72 -10.21 0.03
C ALA A 161 10.33 -8.83 -0.23
N ASP A 162 11.33 -8.80 -1.10
CA ASP A 162 11.82 -7.54 -1.69
C ASP A 162 10.67 -6.85 -2.44
N ILE A 163 10.69 -5.52 -2.38
CA ILE A 163 9.71 -4.66 -3.01
C ILE A 163 9.95 -4.71 -4.52
N LYS A 164 8.92 -5.13 -5.26
CA LYS A 164 8.96 -5.08 -6.73
C LYS A 164 8.78 -3.63 -7.19
N VAL A 165 9.76 -3.10 -7.91
CA VAL A 165 9.64 -1.78 -8.55
C VAL A 165 8.61 -1.91 -9.68
N ILE A 166 7.57 -1.09 -9.64
CA ILE A 166 6.58 -0.99 -10.72
C ILE A 166 7.05 0.10 -11.69
N GLU A 167 7.32 -0.29 -12.92
CA GLU A 167 7.66 0.63 -14.01
C GLU A 167 6.37 1.30 -14.51
N HIS A 168 6.11 2.53 -14.06
CA HIS A 168 4.95 3.34 -14.48
C HIS A 168 5.41 4.71 -14.98
N ASP A 169 6.01 5.50 -14.09
CA ASP A 169 6.69 6.76 -14.39
C ASP A 169 7.85 6.97 -13.41
N ASP A 170 8.68 8.00 -13.66
CA ASP A 170 9.86 8.30 -12.85
C ASP A 170 9.52 8.54 -11.36
N ALA A 171 8.35 9.11 -11.07
CA ALA A 171 7.93 9.36 -9.69
C ALA A 171 7.59 8.05 -8.97
N VAL A 172 6.86 7.16 -9.64
CA VAL A 172 6.50 5.84 -9.11
C VAL A 172 7.74 4.97 -8.91
N VAL A 173 8.68 4.98 -9.86
CA VAL A 173 9.96 4.27 -9.72
C VAL A 173 10.71 4.79 -8.50
N ALA A 174 10.85 6.10 -8.34
CA ALA A 174 11.50 6.71 -7.19
C ALA A 174 10.84 6.33 -5.85
N ILE A 175 9.50 6.25 -5.80
CA ILE A 175 8.77 5.80 -4.60
C ILE A 175 9.25 4.40 -4.19
N PHE A 176 9.24 3.44 -5.11
CA PHE A 176 9.57 2.05 -4.77
C PHE A 176 11.07 1.88 -4.45
N GLU A 177 11.96 2.63 -5.10
CA GLU A 177 13.39 2.63 -4.75
C GLU A 177 13.66 3.17 -3.35
N ILE A 178 13.01 4.29 -2.96
CA ILE A 178 13.11 4.86 -1.61
C ILE A 178 12.60 3.84 -0.57
N LEU A 179 11.46 3.20 -0.84
CA LEU A 179 10.88 2.21 0.06
C LEU A 179 11.77 0.97 0.19
N GLN A 180 12.37 0.49 -0.90
CA GLN A 180 13.30 -0.64 -0.88
C GLN A 180 14.58 -0.30 -0.11
N ALA A 181 15.11 0.91 -0.27
CA ALA A 181 16.26 1.38 0.50
C ALA A 181 15.93 1.44 2.00
N SER A 182 14.77 2.01 2.36
CA SER A 182 14.28 2.06 3.75
C SER A 182 14.10 0.66 4.34
N LYS A 183 13.51 -0.28 3.59
CA LYS A 183 13.36 -1.68 4.00
C LYS A 183 14.70 -2.32 4.31
N ARG A 184 15.66 -2.26 3.39
CA ARG A 184 17.00 -2.83 3.58
C ARG A 184 17.74 -2.20 4.75
N MET A 185 17.59 -0.89 4.96
CA MET A 185 18.17 -0.21 6.10
C MET A 185 17.60 -0.75 7.42
N ASN A 186 16.28 -0.84 7.55
CA ASN A 186 15.63 -1.32 8.76
C ASN A 186 15.92 -2.81 9.05
N GLU A 187 15.90 -3.66 8.02
CA GLU A 187 16.31 -5.07 8.15
C GLU A 187 17.80 -5.19 8.52
N GLY A 188 18.65 -4.32 7.97
CA GLY A 188 20.07 -4.22 8.32
C GLY A 188 20.30 -3.83 9.79
N LEU A 189 19.49 -2.92 10.33
CA LEU A 189 19.52 -2.55 11.76
C LEU A 189 19.18 -3.75 12.65
N VAL A 190 18.18 -4.55 12.27
CA VAL A 190 17.83 -5.78 13.02
C VAL A 190 18.99 -6.76 13.03
N TYR A 191 19.65 -6.96 11.90
CA TYR A 191 20.84 -7.81 11.82
C TYR A 191 22.00 -7.27 12.68
N ALA A 192 22.25 -5.95 12.65
CA ALA A 192 23.28 -5.31 13.45
C ALA A 192 23.02 -5.41 14.96
N SER A 193 21.76 -5.33 15.39
CA SER A 193 21.34 -5.59 16.78
C SER A 193 21.65 -7.02 17.21
N LEU A 194 21.33 -8.01 16.37
CA LEU A 194 21.63 -9.40 16.70
C LEU A 194 23.14 -9.65 16.81
N ASP A 195 23.93 -9.09 15.89
CA ASP A 195 25.39 -9.13 15.96
C ASP A 195 25.88 -8.46 17.25
N THR A 196 25.41 -7.26 17.56
CA THR A 196 25.80 -6.50 18.76
C THR A 196 25.53 -7.26 20.05
N VAL A 197 24.37 -7.91 20.17
CA VAL A 197 24.01 -8.69 21.37
C VAL A 197 24.80 -9.99 21.48
N THR A 198 25.19 -10.58 20.35
CA THR A 198 25.88 -11.89 20.32
C THR A 198 27.39 -11.80 20.16
N LYS A 199 27.95 -10.63 19.85
CA LYS A 199 29.38 -10.43 19.51
C LYS A 199 30.36 -10.93 20.57
N GLU A 200 29.96 -10.90 21.84
CA GLU A 200 30.82 -11.31 22.96
C GLU A 200 30.75 -12.83 23.26
N LEU A 201 30.00 -13.58 22.45
CA LEU A 201 29.84 -15.03 22.56
C LEU A 201 30.80 -15.79 21.64
N GLY A 202 31.01 -17.07 21.93
CA GLY A 202 31.80 -17.99 21.09
C GLY A 202 33.29 -18.07 21.42
N TYR A 203 33.82 -17.19 22.26
CA TYR A 203 35.25 -17.17 22.62
C TYR A 203 35.66 -18.23 23.66
N CYS A 204 34.75 -18.68 24.52
CA CYS A 204 34.98 -19.73 25.51
C CYS A 204 34.00 -20.89 25.35
N GLY A 205 34.33 -22.08 25.88
CA GLY A 205 33.49 -23.29 25.80
C GLY A 205 32.01 -23.05 26.15
N PRO A 206 31.69 -22.55 27.37
CA PRO A 206 30.31 -22.23 27.75
C PRO A 206 29.62 -21.25 26.81
N SER A 207 30.33 -20.24 26.30
CA SER A 207 29.75 -19.27 25.38
C SER A 207 29.47 -19.84 23.98
N LYS A 208 30.22 -20.86 23.53
CA LYS A 208 29.94 -21.59 22.29
C LYS A 208 28.67 -22.42 22.40
N GLU A 209 28.51 -23.12 23.52
CA GLU A 209 27.28 -23.86 23.84
C GLU A 209 26.07 -22.93 23.90
N TRP A 210 26.24 -21.78 24.57
CA TRP A 210 25.20 -20.76 24.63
C TRP A 210 24.81 -20.22 23.25
N PHE A 211 25.80 -19.90 22.41
CA PHE A 211 25.54 -19.50 21.03
C PHE A 211 24.77 -20.58 20.27
N GLY A 212 25.14 -21.86 20.41
CA GLY A 212 24.38 -22.98 19.87
C GLY A 212 22.92 -22.99 20.31
N ASN A 213 22.65 -22.79 21.59
CA ASN A 213 21.29 -22.72 22.14
C ASN A 213 20.49 -21.53 21.59
N ILE A 214 21.13 -20.38 21.38
CA ILE A 214 20.50 -19.23 20.70
C ILE A 214 20.10 -19.63 19.29
N MET A 215 21.01 -20.21 18.51
CA MET A 215 20.74 -20.59 17.12
C MET A 215 19.60 -21.61 17.01
N VAL A 216 19.55 -22.58 17.93
CA VAL A 216 18.42 -23.52 18.05
C VAL A 216 17.14 -22.77 18.37
N SER A 217 17.15 -21.86 19.34
CA SER A 217 15.96 -21.08 19.69
C SER A 217 15.50 -20.11 18.59
N LEU A 218 16.40 -19.58 17.76
CA LEU A 218 16.08 -18.76 16.60
C LEU A 218 15.40 -19.61 15.51
N ARG A 219 15.93 -20.81 15.25
CA ARG A 219 15.34 -21.76 14.31
C ARG A 219 13.94 -22.20 14.77
N ASP A 220 13.80 -22.58 16.03
CA ASP A 220 12.53 -23.06 16.59
C ASP A 220 11.47 -21.94 16.65
N ALA A 221 11.88 -20.68 16.58
CA ALA A 221 11.00 -19.51 16.49
C ALA A 221 10.67 -19.06 15.05
N ASP A 222 11.14 -19.80 14.03
CA ASP A 222 10.93 -19.53 12.59
C ASP A 222 11.53 -18.19 12.10
N ILE A 223 12.67 -17.77 12.68
CA ILE A 223 13.40 -16.55 12.27
C ILE A 223 14.78 -16.84 11.66
N TRP A 224 15.18 -18.11 11.62
CA TRP A 224 16.36 -18.52 10.86
C TRP A 224 15.94 -18.99 9.46
N PRO A 225 16.57 -18.50 8.36
CA PRO A 225 17.69 -17.57 8.31
C PRO A 225 17.28 -16.11 8.53
N ILE A 226 18.06 -15.38 9.34
CA ILE A 226 17.75 -14.00 9.77
C ILE A 226 17.63 -13.02 8.60
N ARG A 227 18.46 -13.18 7.56
CA ARG A 227 18.49 -12.28 6.40
C ARG A 227 17.24 -12.39 5.50
N ALA A 228 16.36 -13.34 5.77
CA ALA A 228 15.12 -13.55 5.02
C ALA A 228 13.89 -13.20 5.88
N GLN A 229 14.01 -12.24 6.79
CA GLN A 229 12.94 -11.88 7.72
C GLN A 229 12.68 -10.37 7.72
N SER A 230 11.40 -10.01 7.80
CA SER A 230 10.98 -8.63 8.01
C SER A 230 11.17 -8.21 9.46
N VAL A 231 11.17 -6.90 9.72
CA VAL A 231 11.27 -6.35 11.08
C VAL A 231 10.15 -6.89 11.98
N SER A 232 8.91 -6.97 11.48
CA SER A 232 7.79 -7.55 12.23
C SER A 232 8.00 -9.02 12.55
N ARG A 233 8.41 -9.85 11.57
CA ARG A 233 8.62 -11.28 11.81
C ARG A 233 9.76 -11.53 12.80
N MET A 234 10.81 -10.71 12.74
CA MET A 234 11.90 -10.75 13.71
C MET A 234 11.41 -10.41 15.12
N LYS A 235 10.65 -9.33 15.28
CA LYS A 235 10.04 -8.95 16.56
C LYS A 235 9.19 -10.07 17.14
N ASP A 236 8.28 -10.61 16.34
CA ASP A 236 7.36 -11.67 16.76
C ASP A 236 8.09 -12.98 17.07
N GLY A 237 9.11 -13.33 16.28
CA GLY A 237 9.93 -14.52 16.51
C GLY A 237 10.76 -14.41 17.78
N ILE A 238 11.37 -13.26 18.06
CA ILE A 238 12.12 -13.03 19.30
C ILE A 238 11.21 -13.16 20.52
N ALA A 239 9.98 -12.66 20.44
CA ALA A 239 9.01 -12.83 21.51
C ALA A 239 8.72 -14.31 21.80
N ARG A 240 8.71 -15.17 20.77
CA ARG A 240 8.52 -16.62 20.87
C ARG A 240 9.76 -17.42 21.28
N MET A 241 10.96 -16.83 21.26
CA MET A 241 12.18 -17.54 21.66
C MET A 241 12.05 -18.14 23.07
N SER A 242 12.59 -19.33 23.26
CA SER A 242 12.67 -19.95 24.58
C SER A 242 13.58 -19.14 25.52
N LYS A 243 13.40 -19.29 26.84
CA LYS A 243 14.36 -18.71 27.79
C LYS A 243 15.65 -19.51 27.68
N ILE A 244 16.75 -18.84 27.35
CA ILE A 244 18.04 -19.49 27.18
C ILE A 244 18.78 -19.47 28.52
N SER A 245 18.93 -20.63 29.14
CA SER A 245 19.66 -20.81 30.39
C SER A 245 21.16 -20.56 30.18
N THR A 246 21.75 -19.71 31.03
CA THR A 246 23.17 -19.37 31.01
C THR A 246 23.93 -20.17 32.05
N ASN A 247 24.70 -21.16 31.61
CA ASN A 247 25.74 -21.75 32.46
C ASN A 247 26.86 -20.71 32.58
N ARG A 248 27.11 -20.21 33.80
CA ARG A 248 28.09 -19.14 34.00
C ARG A 248 29.49 -19.65 33.66
N CYS A 249 30.21 -18.87 32.88
CA CYS A 249 31.64 -19.09 32.70
C CYS A 249 32.37 -18.82 34.02
N GLY A 250 33.17 -19.79 34.49
CA GLY A 250 33.99 -19.63 35.70
C GLY A 250 35.29 -18.86 35.50
N ALA A 251 35.65 -18.52 34.25
CA ALA A 251 36.90 -17.80 33.96
C ALA A 251 36.79 -16.32 34.35
N LEU A 252 37.70 -15.87 35.21
CA LEU A 252 37.76 -14.48 35.69
C LEU A 252 37.98 -13.51 34.50
N GLY A 253 37.13 -12.48 34.39
CA GLY A 253 37.26 -11.46 33.34
C GLY A 253 36.81 -11.91 31.94
N CYS A 254 36.15 -13.07 31.81
CA CYS A 254 35.64 -13.49 30.52
C CYS A 254 34.43 -12.64 30.10
N LYS A 255 34.47 -12.07 28.88
CA LYS A 255 33.44 -11.16 28.38
C LYS A 255 32.04 -11.76 28.29
N CYS A 256 31.90 -13.08 28.17
CA CYS A 256 30.59 -13.75 28.20
C CYS A 256 29.83 -13.56 29.52
N GLN A 257 30.52 -13.19 30.62
CA GLN A 257 29.88 -12.85 31.90
C GLN A 257 29.10 -11.53 31.86
N LEU A 258 29.35 -10.68 30.86
CA LEU A 258 28.64 -9.40 30.68
C LEU A 258 27.23 -9.60 30.13
N VAL A 259 26.97 -10.73 29.48
CA VAL A 259 25.69 -11.03 28.84
C VAL A 259 24.77 -11.68 29.88
N LYS A 260 23.63 -11.05 30.18
CA LYS A 260 22.71 -11.49 31.24
C LYS A 260 21.41 -12.09 30.71
N ASP A 261 20.75 -11.41 29.76
CA ASP A 261 19.49 -11.86 29.18
C ASP A 261 19.38 -11.41 27.71
N ILE A 262 19.80 -12.31 26.82
CA ILE A 262 19.82 -12.06 25.36
C ILE A 262 18.42 -11.83 24.82
N LYS A 263 17.44 -12.62 25.29
CA LYS A 263 16.06 -12.49 24.81
C LYS A 263 15.52 -11.10 25.15
N MET A 264 15.75 -10.63 26.38
CA MET A 264 15.31 -9.30 26.81
C MET A 264 16.00 -8.18 26.02
N SER A 265 17.33 -8.27 25.84
CA SER A 265 18.08 -7.29 25.03
C SER A 265 17.57 -7.23 23.60
N LEU A 266 17.40 -8.37 22.94
CA LEU A 266 16.87 -8.44 21.57
C LEU A 266 15.43 -7.92 21.48
N THR A 267 14.58 -8.26 22.46
CA THR A 267 13.20 -7.78 22.51
C THR A 267 13.15 -6.25 22.59
N THR A 268 14.04 -5.65 23.38
CA THR A 268 14.10 -4.19 23.56
C THR A 268 14.62 -3.51 22.29
N GLU A 269 15.75 -3.96 21.75
CA GLU A 269 16.36 -3.34 20.57
C GLU A 269 15.47 -3.48 19.33
N ILE A 270 14.96 -4.67 19.06
CA ILE A 270 14.15 -4.93 17.86
C ILE A 270 12.74 -4.35 18.00
N GLY A 271 12.22 -4.26 19.24
CA GLY A 271 11.01 -3.48 19.53
C GLY A 271 11.18 -2.00 19.18
N SER A 272 12.31 -1.39 19.59
CA SER A 272 12.62 0.00 19.25
C SER A 272 12.76 0.21 17.74
N ILE A 273 13.40 -0.71 17.02
CA ILE A 273 13.51 -0.64 15.56
C ILE A 273 12.10 -0.69 14.94
N TYR A 274 11.28 -1.66 15.34
CA TYR A 274 9.91 -1.81 14.84
C TYR A 274 9.06 -0.55 15.01
N ASP A 275 9.12 0.07 16.20
CA ASP A 275 8.32 1.27 16.51
C ASP A 275 8.86 2.52 15.79
N SER A 276 10.14 2.51 15.38
CA SER A 276 10.78 3.61 14.67
C SER A 276 10.58 3.58 13.14
N VAL A 277 10.09 2.48 12.56
CA VAL A 277 9.90 2.38 11.11
C VAL A 277 8.86 3.39 10.65
N GLN A 278 9.25 4.27 9.72
CA GLN A 278 8.39 5.28 9.14
C GLN A 278 7.99 4.93 7.70
N GLY A 279 6.79 5.34 7.31
CA GLY A 279 6.31 5.27 5.93
C GLY A 279 6.77 6.47 5.10
N LEU A 280 6.56 6.38 3.80
CA LEU A 280 6.76 7.52 2.91
C LEU A 280 5.54 8.44 2.97
N CYS A 281 5.75 9.74 3.19
CA CYS A 281 4.67 10.71 3.17
C CYS A 281 4.41 11.20 1.74
N LEU A 282 3.19 10.97 1.24
CA LEU A 282 2.79 11.35 -0.12
C LEU A 282 3.02 12.83 -0.41
N ASP A 283 2.54 13.72 0.46
CA ASP A 283 2.65 15.17 0.25
C ASP A 283 4.09 15.69 0.36
N CYS A 284 4.89 15.11 1.26
CA CYS A 284 6.31 15.48 1.37
C CYS A 284 7.08 14.99 0.15
N PHE A 285 6.80 13.76 -0.32
CA PHE A 285 7.39 13.21 -1.53
C PHE A 285 7.06 14.10 -2.75
N LYS A 286 5.78 14.40 -2.98
CA LYS A 286 5.33 15.28 -4.07
C LYS A 286 6.02 16.66 -4.02
N ARG A 287 6.21 17.23 -2.82
CA ARG A 287 6.90 18.52 -2.67
C ARG A 287 8.39 18.44 -2.98
N GLN A 288 9.08 17.43 -2.46
CA GLN A 288 10.54 17.32 -2.57
C GLN A 288 11.00 16.80 -3.92
N HIS A 289 10.27 15.83 -4.49
CA HIS A 289 10.69 15.12 -5.71
C HIS A 289 9.99 15.64 -6.96
N LEU A 290 8.74 16.13 -6.84
CA LEU A 290 7.96 16.62 -8.00
C LEU A 290 7.77 18.14 -8.01
N GLY A 291 8.27 18.85 -7.00
CA GLY A 291 8.13 20.30 -6.88
C GLY A 291 6.68 20.78 -6.68
N ILE A 292 5.75 19.88 -6.34
CA ILE A 292 4.33 20.21 -6.18
C ILE A 292 4.11 20.86 -4.81
N PRO A 293 3.69 22.14 -4.73
CA PRO A 293 3.47 22.81 -3.47
C PRO A 293 2.20 22.28 -2.78
N GLY A 294 2.18 22.31 -1.45
CA GLY A 294 1.02 21.87 -0.66
C GLY A 294 1.35 21.68 0.81
N LYS A 295 0.35 21.61 1.69
CA LYS A 295 0.54 21.28 3.11
C LYS A 295 0.55 19.76 3.29
N CYS A 296 1.30 19.26 4.28
CA CYS A 296 1.32 17.83 4.61
C CYS A 296 0.01 17.44 5.33
N ARG A 297 -0.78 16.57 4.70
CA ARG A 297 -2.06 16.04 5.23
C ARG A 297 -1.87 14.90 6.23
N VAL A 298 -0.66 14.34 6.34
CA VAL A 298 -0.30 13.35 7.37
C VAL A 298 -0.05 14.01 8.72
N GLY A 299 0.25 15.31 8.74
CA GLY A 299 0.42 16.06 9.99
C GLY A 299 1.80 15.94 10.63
N HIS A 300 2.84 15.53 9.88
CA HIS A 300 4.22 15.65 10.32
C HIS A 300 4.55 17.13 10.61
N GLN A 301 4.50 17.55 11.88
CA GLN A 301 4.97 18.87 12.27
C GLN A 301 6.49 18.91 12.13
N GLY A 302 7.01 19.73 11.24
CA GLY A 302 8.41 20.18 11.29
C GLY A 302 9.51 19.18 10.92
N MET A 303 9.22 18.02 10.31
CA MET A 303 10.29 17.18 9.75
C MET A 303 10.82 17.81 8.45
N LYS A 304 11.91 18.59 8.59
CA LYS A 304 12.88 18.75 7.51
C LYS A 304 13.51 17.38 7.29
N ILE A 305 13.08 16.68 6.25
CA ILE A 305 13.86 15.58 5.70
C ILE A 305 14.90 16.30 4.82
N GLU A 306 16.09 16.51 5.39
CA GLU A 306 17.31 16.87 4.64
C GLU A 306 17.86 15.63 3.93
#